data_AF-A0A2S4AQG5-F1
#
_entry.id   AF-A0A2S4AQG5-F1
#
_cell.length_a   1.000
_cell.length_b   1.000
_cell.length_c   1.000
_cell.angle_alpha   90.00
_cell.angle_beta   90.00
_cell.angle_gamma   90.00
#
_symmetry.space_group_name_H-M   'P 1'
#
loop_
_entity.id
_entity.type
_entity.pdbx_description
1 polymer ?
#
loop_
_entity_poly.entity_id
_entity_poly.type
_entity_poly.pdbx_seq_one_letter_code
_entity_poly.pdbx_strand_id
1 'polypeptide(L)'
;MSEPDRPRYRVDADRQAAHRRVRYVETNRPDDGSCAICQLDEENPAPLDENPAMAQDIPSSEENEAFAESTLIQAIENQLEAGEPAATQATLNKLTLVGYERDECLQMMALVLAHEINAMLSEDRPFDGAAYEAMLRNLPQMPETAE
;
A
#
# COMPACT_ATOMS: atom_id res chain seq x y z
N MET A 1 41.01 30.43 2.19
CA MET A 1 42.19 29.55 2.28
C MET A 1 41.70 28.17 1.88
N SER A 2 42.00 27.73 0.65
CA SER A 2 41.58 26.40 0.17
C SER A 2 42.24 25.33 1.03
N GLU A 3 41.45 24.46 1.65
CA GLU A 3 41.95 23.28 2.35
C GLU A 3 42.81 22.46 1.37
N PRO A 4 44.01 22.00 1.78
CA PRO A 4 44.86 21.22 0.90
C PRO A 4 44.15 19.91 0.54
N ASP A 5 44.01 19.68 -0.76
CA ASP A 5 43.36 18.50 -1.32
C ASP A 5 44.02 17.23 -0.78
N ARG A 6 43.25 16.44 -0.02
CA ARG A 6 43.75 15.25 0.66
C ARG A 6 43.82 14.14 -0.39
N PRO A 7 44.98 13.50 -0.61
CA PRO A 7 45.12 12.54 -1.69
C PRO A 7 44.10 11.39 -1.56
N ARG A 8 43.46 11.02 -2.69
CA ARG A 8 42.44 9.96 -2.81
C ARG A 8 42.93 8.57 -2.41
N TYR A 9 44.22 8.43 -2.15
CA TYR A 9 44.83 7.18 -1.76
C TYR A 9 45.42 7.28 -0.36
N ARG A 10 45.19 6.23 0.44
CA ARG A 10 45.92 6.04 1.70
C ARG A 10 47.00 5.01 1.46
N VAL A 11 48.21 5.37 1.87
CA VAL A 11 49.34 4.45 1.79
C VAL A 11 49.68 3.94 3.17
N ASP A 12 49.42 2.66 3.38
CA ASP A 12 49.88 1.97 4.57
C ASP A 12 51.29 1.44 4.30
N ALA A 13 52.26 1.97 5.03
CA ALA A 13 53.64 1.52 5.00
C ALA A 13 53.99 0.97 6.39
N ASP A 14 53.93 -0.35 6.52
CA ASP A 14 54.46 -1.04 7.69
C ASP A 14 55.99 -1.13 7.56
N ARG A 15 56.74 -0.76 8.61
CA ARG A 15 58.21 -0.78 8.60
C ARG A 15 58.79 -2.20 8.53
N GLN A 16 57.96 -3.23 8.75
CA GLN A 16 58.37 -4.64 8.68
C GLN A 16 58.05 -5.30 7.33
N ALA A 17 57.34 -4.62 6.42
CA ALA A 17 56.93 -5.18 5.13
C ALA A 17 57.78 -4.67 3.96
N ALA A 18 58.26 -5.58 3.11
CA ALA A 18 59.04 -5.24 1.90
C ALA A 18 58.19 -4.69 0.73
N HIS A 19 56.86 -4.52 0.92
CA HIS A 19 55.96 -4.00 -0.12
C HIS A 19 54.99 -2.96 0.47
N ARG A 20 54.70 -1.92 -0.32
CA ARG A 20 53.84 -0.79 0.08
C ARG A 20 52.45 -0.97 -0.53
N ARG A 21 51.39 -0.91 0.28
CA ARG A 21 50.00 -1.08 -0.19
C ARG A 21 49.31 0.27 -0.33
N VAL A 22 48.71 0.51 -1.49
CA VAL A 22 47.97 1.74 -1.81
C VAL A 22 46.48 1.37 -1.91
N ARG A 23 45.63 2.05 -1.13
CA ARG A 23 44.16 1.92 -1.24
C ARG A 23 43.59 3.20 -1.83
N TYR A 24 42.90 3.10 -2.95
CA TYR A 24 42.13 4.19 -3.55
C TYR A 24 40.76 4.30 -2.89
N VAL A 25 40.31 5.53 -2.64
CA VAL A 25 38.97 5.86 -2.12
C VAL A 25 38.20 6.54 -3.25
N GLU A 26 37.08 5.94 -3.66
CA GLU A 26 36.18 6.54 -4.64
C GLU A 26 35.44 7.71 -3.99
N THR A 27 35.40 8.87 -4.66
CA THR A 27 34.70 10.07 -4.19
C THR A 27 34.04 10.78 -5.36
N ASN A 28 32.94 11.49 -5.10
CA ASN A 28 32.15 12.22 -6.10
C ASN A 28 32.80 13.53 -6.59
N ARG A 29 34.03 13.81 -6.16
CA ARG A 29 34.72 15.07 -6.42
C ARG A 29 36.03 14.79 -7.15
N PRO A 30 36.08 14.73 -8.49
CA PRO A 30 37.32 14.54 -9.27
C PRO A 30 38.43 15.56 -8.95
N ASP A 31 39.66 15.22 -9.35
CA ASP A 31 40.89 15.98 -9.02
C ASP A 31 40.98 17.34 -9.73
N ASP A 32 40.12 17.59 -10.72
CA ASP A 32 39.96 18.88 -11.40
C ASP A 32 39.05 19.86 -10.61
N GLY A 33 38.58 19.45 -9.43
CA GLY A 33 37.76 20.26 -8.54
C GLY A 33 36.29 20.32 -8.94
N SER A 34 35.88 19.69 -10.04
CA SER A 34 34.48 19.59 -10.42
C SER A 34 33.73 18.66 -9.45
N CYS A 35 32.47 18.96 -9.17
CA CYS A 35 31.60 18.14 -8.33
C CYS A 35 30.59 17.47 -9.26
N ALA A 36 30.72 16.15 -9.47
CA ALA A 36 29.87 15.43 -10.41
C ALA A 36 28.38 15.49 -10.03
N ILE A 37 28.07 15.43 -8.73
CA ILE A 37 26.69 15.58 -8.24
C ILE A 37 26.15 16.99 -8.52
N CYS A 38 26.96 18.01 -8.29
CA CYS A 38 26.56 19.40 -8.50
C CYS A 38 26.32 19.72 -9.98
N GLN A 39 27.10 19.11 -10.90
CA GLN A 39 26.86 19.22 -12.34
C GLN A 39 25.53 18.56 -12.74
N LEU A 40 25.25 17.37 -12.20
CA LEU A 40 23.99 16.67 -12.47
C LEU A 40 22.76 17.44 -11.98
N ASP A 41 22.85 18.08 -10.81
CA ASP A 41 21.77 18.90 -10.26
C ASP A 41 21.51 20.16 -11.11
N GLU A 42 22.53 20.72 -11.75
CA GLU A 42 22.40 21.89 -12.63
C GLU A 42 21.95 21.52 -14.05
N GLU A 43 22.34 20.35 -14.55
CA GLU A 43 21.90 19.79 -15.83
C GLU A 43 20.46 19.24 -15.79
N ASN A 44 20.02 18.78 -14.62
CA ASN A 44 18.67 18.28 -14.38
C ASN A 44 18.08 18.90 -13.10
N PRO A 45 17.76 20.21 -13.13
CA PRO A 45 17.21 20.87 -11.98
C PRO A 45 15.90 20.18 -11.58
N ALA A 46 15.76 19.87 -10.30
CA ALA A 46 14.47 19.48 -9.77
C ALA A 46 13.45 20.57 -10.17
N PRO A 47 12.28 20.22 -10.72
CA PRO A 47 11.28 21.22 -11.01
C PRO A 47 10.97 21.96 -9.71
N LEU A 48 11.29 23.25 -9.67
CA LEU A 48 10.87 24.15 -8.60
C LEU A 48 9.40 24.45 -8.83
N ASP A 49 8.55 23.44 -8.66
CA ASP A 49 7.13 23.58 -8.83
C ASP A 49 6.54 24.18 -7.55
N GLU A 50 6.07 25.42 -7.67
CA GLU A 50 5.24 26.12 -6.69
C GLU A 50 3.86 25.47 -6.51
N ASN A 51 3.60 24.33 -7.17
CA ASN A 51 2.48 23.45 -6.89
C ASN A 51 2.93 21.99 -7.00
N PRO A 52 3.03 21.22 -5.90
CA PRO A 52 3.34 19.81 -6.00
C PRO A 52 2.25 19.11 -6.80
N ALA A 53 2.62 18.55 -7.95
CA ALA A 53 1.77 17.71 -8.81
C ALA A 53 1.24 16.43 -8.11
N MET A 54 1.48 16.27 -6.81
CA MET A 54 0.99 15.18 -5.95
C MET A 54 -0.16 15.61 -5.03
N ALA A 55 -0.67 16.84 -5.14
CA ALA A 55 -1.72 17.37 -4.26
C ALA A 55 -3.10 17.49 -4.91
N GLN A 56 -3.33 16.95 -6.11
CA GLN A 56 -4.58 17.19 -6.84
C GLN A 56 -5.60 16.06 -6.86
N ASP A 57 -5.34 14.90 -6.26
CA ASP A 57 -6.35 13.82 -6.18
C ASP A 57 -6.40 13.19 -4.78
N ILE A 58 -6.72 13.98 -3.75
CA ILE A 58 -7.28 13.39 -2.53
C ILE A 58 -8.78 13.27 -2.82
N PRO A 59 -9.31 12.06 -3.10
CA PRO A 59 -10.74 11.89 -3.32
C PRO A 59 -11.49 12.46 -2.11
N SER A 60 -12.59 13.15 -2.39
CA SER A 60 -13.52 13.56 -1.35
C SER A 60 -13.97 12.34 -0.54
N SER A 61 -14.39 12.54 0.71
CA SER A 61 -14.82 11.43 1.57
C SER A 61 -15.93 10.58 0.93
N GLU A 62 -16.81 11.19 0.13
CA GLU A 62 -17.88 10.52 -0.62
C GLU A 62 -17.35 9.63 -1.75
N GLU A 63 -16.36 10.11 -2.51
CA GLU A 63 -15.70 9.32 -3.56
C GLU A 63 -14.94 8.12 -2.97
N ASN A 64 -14.33 8.30 -1.80
CA ASN A 64 -13.64 7.23 -1.10
C ASN A 64 -14.60 6.16 -0.55
N GLU A 65 -15.77 6.57 -0.05
CA GLU A 65 -16.81 5.64 0.42
C GLU A 65 -17.40 4.81 -0.74
N ALA A 66 -17.74 5.45 -1.85
CA ALA A 66 -18.22 4.76 -3.05
C ALA A 66 -17.17 3.79 -3.64
N PHE A 67 -15.89 4.17 -3.59
CA PHE A 67 -14.79 3.29 -3.97
C PHE A 67 -14.67 2.06 -3.04
N ALA A 68 -14.81 2.25 -1.73
CA ALA A 68 -14.80 1.15 -0.77
C ALA A 68 -15.99 0.19 -1.00
N GLU A 69 -17.20 0.72 -1.20
CA GLU A 69 -18.39 -0.08 -1.49
C GLU A 69 -18.21 -0.94 -2.74
N SER A 70 -17.81 -0.33 -3.86
CA SER A 70 -17.60 -1.06 -5.12
C SER A 70 -16.54 -2.17 -5.01
N THR A 71 -15.47 -1.92 -4.25
CA THR A 71 -14.43 -2.92 -3.99
C THR A 71 -14.97 -4.11 -3.18
N LEU A 72 -15.81 -3.84 -2.19
CA LEU A 72 -16.44 -4.88 -1.37
C LEU A 72 -17.44 -5.70 -2.18
N ILE A 73 -18.24 -5.07 -3.03
CA ILE A 73 -19.16 -5.77 -3.94
C ILE A 73 -18.37 -6.69 -4.87
N GLN A 74 -17.28 -6.19 -5.48
CA GLN A 74 -16.41 -7.01 -6.34
C GLN A 74 -15.82 -8.19 -5.56
N ALA A 75 -15.45 -8.01 -4.29
CA ALA A 75 -14.97 -9.11 -3.46
C ALA A 75 -16.04 -10.19 -3.25
N ILE A 76 -17.31 -9.82 -3.06
CA ILE A 76 -18.43 -10.78 -2.98
C ILE A 76 -18.63 -11.51 -4.32
N GLU A 77 -18.52 -10.81 -5.45
CA GLU A 77 -18.61 -11.45 -6.76
C GLU A 77 -17.51 -12.48 -6.97
N ASN A 78 -16.28 -12.15 -6.59
CA ASN A 78 -15.15 -13.09 -6.63
C ASN A 78 -15.40 -14.32 -5.74
N GLN A 79 -16.01 -14.14 -4.56
CA GLN A 79 -16.40 -15.26 -3.68
C GLN A 79 -17.47 -16.16 -4.33
N LEU A 80 -18.44 -15.56 -5.03
CA LEU A 80 -19.46 -16.30 -5.75
C LEU A 80 -18.86 -17.09 -6.93
N GLU A 81 -17.92 -16.49 -7.66
CA GLU A 81 -17.22 -17.16 -8.76
C GLU A 81 -16.33 -18.31 -8.24
N ALA A 82 -15.63 -18.09 -7.13
CA ALA A 82 -14.81 -19.11 -6.47
C ALA A 82 -15.65 -20.21 -5.80
N GLY A 83 -16.91 -19.93 -5.45
CA GLY A 83 -17.76 -20.82 -4.68
C GLY A 83 -17.37 -20.93 -3.19
N GLU A 84 -16.54 -20.01 -2.71
CA GLU A 84 -16.00 -20.00 -1.35
C GLU A 84 -16.20 -18.62 -0.67
N PRO A 85 -16.76 -18.57 0.55
CA PRO A 85 -17.36 -19.68 1.28
C PRO A 85 -18.68 -20.15 0.65
N ALA A 86 -19.05 -21.42 0.85
CA ALA A 86 -20.32 -21.97 0.36
C ALA A 86 -21.56 -21.21 0.90
N ALA A 87 -21.39 -20.51 2.03
CA ALA A 87 -22.39 -19.61 2.60
C ALA A 87 -22.75 -18.45 1.67
N THR A 88 -21.83 -17.95 0.84
CA THR A 88 -22.04 -16.81 -0.07
C THR A 88 -23.11 -17.14 -1.10
N GLN A 89 -22.97 -18.25 -1.82
CA GLN A 89 -23.98 -18.70 -2.80
C GLN A 89 -25.31 -19.06 -2.12
N ALA A 90 -25.27 -19.73 -0.97
CA ALA A 90 -26.48 -20.10 -0.24
C ALA A 90 -27.28 -18.86 0.22
N THR A 91 -26.58 -17.81 0.65
CA THR A 91 -27.19 -16.55 1.08
C THR A 91 -27.83 -15.81 -0.08
N LEU A 92 -27.15 -15.72 -1.22
CA LEU A 92 -27.70 -15.12 -2.43
C LEU A 92 -28.96 -15.85 -2.91
N ASN A 93 -28.92 -17.18 -2.95
CA ASN A 93 -30.08 -18.00 -3.32
C ASN A 93 -31.25 -17.77 -2.35
N LYS A 94 -30.97 -17.73 -1.05
CA LYS A 94 -31.99 -17.47 -0.02
C LYS A 94 -32.65 -16.10 -0.19
N LEU A 95 -31.86 -15.04 -0.37
CA LEU A 95 -32.39 -13.68 -0.49
C LEU A 95 -33.19 -13.47 -1.78
N THR A 96 -32.68 -13.99 -2.91
CA THR A 96 -33.41 -13.94 -4.18
C THR A 96 -34.72 -14.74 -4.14
N LEU A 97 -34.77 -15.86 -3.41
CA LEU A 97 -36.03 -16.60 -3.18
C LEU A 97 -37.05 -15.82 -2.34
N VAL A 98 -36.60 -14.94 -1.46
CA VAL A 98 -37.47 -14.05 -0.65
C VAL A 98 -37.95 -12.85 -1.48
N GLY A 99 -37.37 -12.62 -2.66
CA GLY A 99 -37.81 -11.59 -3.62
C GLY A 99 -36.92 -10.34 -3.65
N TYR A 100 -35.73 -10.40 -3.05
CA TYR A 100 -34.74 -9.33 -3.19
C TYR A 100 -34.05 -9.39 -4.55
N GLU A 101 -33.79 -8.23 -5.14
CA GLU A 101 -33.02 -8.13 -6.38
C GLU A 101 -31.56 -8.53 -6.13
N ARG A 102 -30.91 -9.05 -7.17
CA ARG A 102 -29.52 -9.53 -7.04
C ARG A 102 -28.59 -8.44 -6.52
N ASP A 103 -28.70 -7.23 -7.07
CA ASP A 103 -27.81 -6.12 -6.72
C ASP A 103 -28.00 -5.71 -5.25
N GLU A 104 -29.24 -5.69 -4.76
CA GLU A 104 -29.56 -5.43 -3.34
C GLU A 104 -29.00 -6.54 -2.43
N CYS A 105 -29.05 -7.80 -2.88
CA CYS A 105 -28.43 -8.90 -2.15
C CYS A 105 -26.91 -8.71 -2.04
N LEU A 106 -26.25 -8.31 -3.14
CA LEU A 106 -24.81 -8.07 -3.16
C LEU A 106 -24.42 -6.91 -2.24
N GLN A 107 -25.21 -5.84 -2.21
CA GLN A 107 -25.01 -4.71 -1.28
C GLN A 107 -25.13 -5.15 0.18
N MET A 108 -26.18 -5.91 0.55
CA MET A 108 -26.32 -6.44 1.92
C MET A 108 -25.15 -7.35 2.31
N MET A 109 -24.68 -8.21 1.39
CA MET A 109 -23.54 -9.10 1.62
C MET A 109 -22.22 -8.31 1.75
N ALA A 110 -22.04 -7.25 0.95
CA ALA A 110 -20.89 -6.36 1.04
C ALA A 110 -20.83 -5.61 2.38
N LEU A 111 -21.98 -5.19 2.91
CA LEU A 111 -22.08 -4.57 4.25
C LEU A 111 -21.70 -5.55 5.38
N VAL A 112 -22.07 -6.83 5.26
CA VAL A 112 -21.62 -7.87 6.20
C VAL A 112 -20.10 -8.05 6.14
N LEU A 113 -19.51 -8.04 4.94
CA LEU A 113 -18.06 -8.09 4.75
C LEU A 113 -17.37 -6.85 5.34
N ALA A 114 -17.93 -5.67 5.12
CA ALA A 114 -17.44 -4.41 5.70
C ALA A 114 -17.43 -4.46 7.23
N HIS A 115 -18.49 -5.00 7.84
CA HIS A 115 -18.58 -5.15 9.29
C HIS A 115 -17.44 -6.02 9.84
N GLU A 116 -17.18 -7.17 9.21
CA GLU A 116 -16.09 -8.05 9.63
C GLU A 116 -14.72 -7.42 9.42
N ILE A 117 -14.50 -6.71 8.31
CA ILE A 117 -13.25 -5.97 8.05
C ILE A 117 -13.07 -4.86 9.10
N ASN A 118 -14.13 -4.15 9.46
CA ASN A 118 -14.06 -3.10 10.48
C ASN A 118 -13.72 -3.68 11.86
N ALA A 119 -14.32 -4.80 12.24
CA ALA A 119 -14.01 -5.50 13.49
C ALA A 119 -12.56 -6.02 13.49
N MET A 120 -12.11 -6.61 12.37
CA MET A 120 -10.73 -7.04 12.17
C MET A 120 -9.73 -5.90 12.41
N LEU A 121 -9.99 -4.72 11.84
CA LEU A 121 -9.13 -3.54 11.97
C LEU A 121 -9.20 -2.89 13.35
N SER A 122 -10.40 -2.81 13.93
CA SER A 122 -10.65 -2.15 15.23
C SER A 122 -10.10 -2.97 16.40
N GLU A 123 -10.17 -4.30 16.31
CA GLU A 123 -9.69 -5.21 17.35
C GLU A 123 -8.25 -5.69 17.12
N ASP A 124 -7.61 -5.26 16.02
CA ASP A 124 -6.28 -5.73 15.57
C ASP A 124 -6.17 -7.27 15.57
N ARG A 125 -7.18 -7.92 14.99
CA ARG A 125 -7.32 -9.38 14.94
C ARG A 125 -7.31 -9.88 13.50
N PRO A 126 -7.03 -11.17 13.24
CA PRO A 126 -7.25 -11.74 11.91
C PRO A 126 -8.75 -11.81 11.54
N PHE A 127 -9.03 -11.87 10.24
CA PHE A 127 -10.38 -12.07 9.71
C PHE A 127 -10.99 -13.38 10.22
N ASP A 128 -12.20 -13.32 10.77
CA ASP A 128 -12.94 -14.47 11.27
C ASP A 128 -13.97 -14.93 10.23
N GLY A 129 -13.59 -15.93 9.46
CA GLY A 129 -14.46 -16.53 8.45
C GLY A 129 -15.71 -17.20 9.03
N ALA A 130 -15.65 -17.72 10.26
CA ALA A 130 -16.80 -18.37 10.88
C ALA A 130 -17.84 -17.34 11.33
N ALA A 131 -17.40 -16.22 11.91
CA ALA A 131 -18.25 -15.09 12.26
C ALA A 131 -18.89 -14.49 10.99
N TYR A 132 -18.08 -14.24 9.95
CA TYR A 132 -18.55 -13.75 8.66
C TYR A 132 -19.63 -14.66 8.04
N GLU A 133 -19.38 -15.97 8.00
CA GLU A 133 -20.34 -16.94 7.49
C GLU A 133 -21.65 -16.98 8.31
N ALA A 134 -21.57 -16.82 9.62
CA ALA A 134 -22.75 -16.76 10.48
C ALA A 134 -23.59 -15.51 10.18
N MET A 135 -22.93 -14.36 9.99
CA MET A 135 -23.60 -13.10 9.62
C MET A 135 -24.28 -13.20 8.24
N LEU A 136 -23.60 -13.76 7.22
CA LEU A 136 -24.20 -13.98 5.90
C LEU A 136 -25.48 -14.82 6.00
N ARG A 137 -25.45 -15.91 6.79
CA ARG A 137 -26.62 -16.77 6.98
C ARG A 137 -27.78 -16.08 7.69
N ASN A 138 -27.52 -15.02 8.48
CA ASN A 138 -28.53 -14.24 9.19
C ASN A 138 -29.21 -13.15 8.34
N LEU A 139 -28.66 -12.80 7.16
CA LEU A 139 -29.33 -11.86 6.25
C LEU A 139 -30.78 -12.30 5.94
N PRO A 140 -31.75 -11.38 5.88
CA PRO A 140 -31.61 -9.93 5.73
C PRO A 140 -31.42 -9.15 7.05
N GLN A 141 -31.30 -9.83 8.20
CA GLN A 141 -30.98 -9.14 9.44
C GLN A 141 -29.53 -8.66 9.40
N MET A 142 -29.36 -7.35 9.38
CA MET A 142 -28.05 -6.70 9.31
C MET A 142 -27.31 -6.79 10.65
N PRO A 143 -25.98 -6.90 10.64
CA PRO A 143 -25.20 -6.80 11.88
C PRO A 143 -25.40 -5.41 12.49
N GLU A 144 -25.47 -5.33 13.82
CA GLU A 144 -25.51 -4.04 14.50
C GLU A 144 -24.21 -3.28 14.19
N THR A 145 -24.34 -2.10 13.61
CA THR A 145 -23.21 -1.19 13.45
C THR A 145 -22.78 -0.75 14.84
N ALA A 146 -21.61 -1.19 15.28
CA ALA A 146 -20.99 -0.61 16.48
C ALA A 146 -20.69 0.87 16.18
N GLU A 147 -21.45 1.77 16.81
CA GLU A 147 -21.19 3.22 16.84
C GLU A 147 -19.88 3.55 17.57
#